data_AF-A0A8I0ZQG3-F1
#
_entry.id   AF-A0A8I0ZQG3-F1
#
_cell.length_a   1.000
_cell.length_b   1.000
_cell.length_c   1.000
_cell.angle_alpha   90.00
_cell.angle_beta   90.00
_cell.angle_gamma   90.00
#
_symmetry.space_group_name_H-M   'P 1'
#
loop_
_entity.id
_entity.type
_entity.pdbx_description
1 polymer ?
#
loop_
_entity_poly.entity_id
_entity_poly.type
_entity_poly.pdbx_seq_one_letter_code
_entity_poly.pdbx_strand_id
1 'polypeptide(L)'
;MTRLLDVSTSGFYKNQGLSVRTGLGERKQRRADLEVKILDIHRESKGVYGSPRITAELHDGGEIITEKTVAKLMRSLGIVGISPRTFKIRTTVVDPLASFPDDLVQRQFDQGRLDAVWTSDITYLTCGEGDMYLCAIKDEHSKKVLGWSVADHMRTDLVIAALDMAVEARGGGVAGTIMHSDRGSQ
;
A
#
# COMPACT_ATOMS: atom_id res chain seq x y z
N MET A 1 44.25 -35.92 20.47
CA MET A 1 42.85 -35.60 20.12
C MET A 1 42.76 -34.42 19.16
N THR A 2 43.28 -33.23 19.49
CA THR A 2 43.24 -32.02 18.62
C THR A 2 43.84 -32.22 17.23
N ARG A 3 45.04 -32.82 17.15
CA ARG A 3 45.75 -33.15 15.90
C ARG A 3 45.05 -34.23 15.05
N LEU A 4 44.22 -35.06 15.68
CA LEU A 4 43.51 -36.17 15.06
C LEU A 4 42.14 -35.75 14.51
N LEU A 5 41.60 -34.65 15.06
CA LEU A 5 40.31 -34.06 14.70
C LEU A 5 40.46 -32.78 13.86
N ASP A 6 41.69 -32.42 13.48
CA ASP A 6 42.05 -31.21 12.74
C ASP A 6 41.43 -29.92 13.28
N VAL A 7 41.43 -29.78 14.62
CA VAL A 7 40.92 -28.59 15.32
C VAL A 7 42.02 -27.93 16.14
N SER A 8 41.92 -26.62 16.30
CA SER A 8 42.85 -25.86 17.15
C SER A 8 42.78 -26.33 18.61
N THR A 9 43.93 -26.35 19.28
CA THR A 9 44.05 -26.71 20.69
C THR A 9 43.19 -25.82 21.59
N SER A 10 43.18 -24.51 21.31
CA SER A 10 42.32 -23.55 22.03
C SER A 10 40.83 -23.80 21.79
N GLY A 11 40.42 -24.15 20.56
CA GLY A 11 39.04 -24.50 20.22
C GLY A 11 38.58 -25.79 20.91
N PHE A 12 39.44 -26.80 20.98
CA PHE A 12 39.15 -28.07 21.63
C PHE A 12 38.88 -27.92 23.14
N TYR A 13 39.76 -27.24 23.87
CA TYR A 13 39.56 -27.00 25.31
C TYR A 13 38.39 -26.05 25.59
N LYS A 14 38.16 -25.05 24.74
CA LYS A 14 36.96 -24.19 24.82
C LYS A 14 35.68 -25.00 24.64
N ASN A 15 35.64 -25.92 23.68
CA ASN A 15 34.48 -26.79 23.45
C ASN A 15 34.29 -27.82 24.57
N GLN A 16 35.39 -28.38 25.10
CA GLN A 16 35.35 -29.27 26.25
C GLN A 16 34.81 -28.56 27.50
N GLY A 17 35.23 -27.31 27.74
CA GLY A 17 34.68 -26.47 28.82
C GLY A 17 33.22 -26.05 28.62
N LEU A 18 32.76 -25.92 27.37
CA LEU A 18 31.35 -25.67 27.04
C LEU A 18 30.49 -26.93 27.18
N SER A 19 31.05 -28.12 26.96
CA SER A 19 30.36 -29.41 27.05
C SER A 19 30.04 -29.82 28.49
N VAL A 20 30.71 -29.20 29.48
CA VAL A 20 30.46 -29.39 30.92
C VAL A 20 29.39 -28.40 31.44
N ARG A 21 28.98 -27.41 30.65
CA ARG A 21 27.92 -26.45 31.05
C ARG A 21 26.55 -27.08 30.87
N THR A 22 25.83 -27.25 31.98
CA THR A 22 24.46 -27.80 32.05
C THR A 22 23.36 -26.76 31.83
N GLY A 23 23.71 -25.48 31.61
CA GLY A 23 22.78 -24.38 31.38
C GLY A 23 22.73 -23.90 29.92
N LEU A 24 21.63 -23.27 29.52
CA LEU A 24 21.52 -22.55 28.26
C LEU A 24 22.59 -21.45 28.23
N GLY A 25 23.40 -21.38 27.16
CA GLY A 25 24.31 -20.24 26.97
C GLY A 25 23.53 -18.93 26.91
N GLU A 26 24.13 -17.81 27.34
CA GLU A 26 23.49 -16.49 27.45
C GLU A 26 22.64 -16.09 26.23
N ARG A 27 23.11 -16.43 25.01
CA ARG A 27 22.38 -16.18 23.77
C ARG A 27 21.07 -16.96 23.65
N LYS A 28 21.04 -18.21 24.11
CA LYS A 28 19.84 -19.05 24.12
C LYS A 28 18.86 -18.55 25.18
N GLN A 29 19.36 -18.12 26.34
CA GLN A 29 18.51 -17.53 27.38
C GLN A 29 17.86 -16.23 26.90
N ARG A 30 18.66 -15.28 26.38
CA ARG A 30 18.14 -14.03 25.82
C ARG A 30 17.09 -14.27 24.73
N ARG A 31 17.31 -15.28 23.89
CA ARG A 31 16.34 -15.64 22.85
C ARG A 31 15.02 -16.12 23.46
N ALA A 32 15.07 -17.00 24.47
CA ALA A 32 13.88 -17.50 25.14
C ALA A 32 13.11 -16.35 25.82
N ASP A 33 13.82 -15.44 26.49
CA ASP A 33 13.22 -14.27 27.15
C ASP A 33 12.50 -13.37 26.12
N LEU A 34 13.11 -13.15 24.96
CA LEU A 34 12.49 -12.37 23.86
C LEU A 34 11.27 -13.09 23.26
N GLU A 35 11.31 -14.41 23.12
CA GLU A 35 10.18 -15.20 22.59
C GLU A 35 8.95 -15.07 23.51
N VAL A 36 9.14 -15.07 24.83
CA VAL A 36 8.07 -14.84 25.81
C VAL A 36 7.47 -13.44 25.63
N LYS A 37 8.31 -12.38 25.64
CA LYS A 37 7.83 -11.00 25.47
C LYS A 37 7.07 -10.79 24.17
N ILE A 38 7.55 -11.37 23.07
CA ILE A 38 6.90 -11.30 21.76
C ILE A 38 5.52 -11.96 21.79
N LEU A 39 5.38 -13.12 22.45
CA LEU A 39 4.09 -13.81 22.57
C LEU A 39 3.10 -13.03 23.42
N ASP A 40 3.56 -12.42 24.51
CA ASP A 40 2.72 -11.63 25.41
C ASP A 40 2.17 -10.40 24.68
N ILE A 41 3.03 -9.61 24.02
CA ILE A 41 2.63 -8.47 23.19
C ILE A 41 1.66 -8.89 22.08
N HIS A 42 1.95 -9.99 21.38
CA HIS A 42 1.06 -10.49 20.32
C HIS A 42 -0.32 -10.85 20.87
N ARG A 43 -0.38 -11.53 22.02
CA ARG A 43 -1.63 -11.89 22.70
C ARG A 43 -2.40 -10.65 23.17
N GLU A 44 -1.74 -9.69 23.79
CA GLU A 44 -2.33 -8.43 24.26
C GLU A 44 -2.93 -7.63 23.09
N SER A 45 -2.25 -7.63 21.94
CA SER A 45 -2.76 -7.04 20.70
C SER A 45 -3.89 -7.84 20.03
N LYS A 46 -4.34 -8.96 20.62
CA LYS A 46 -5.31 -9.91 20.04
C LYS A 46 -4.87 -10.44 18.66
N GLY A 47 -3.57 -10.60 18.48
CA GLY A 47 -2.93 -11.05 17.25
C GLY A 47 -2.87 -10.02 16.11
N VAL A 48 -3.22 -8.77 16.37
CA VAL A 48 -3.19 -7.70 15.35
C VAL A 48 -1.76 -7.31 15.01
N TYR A 49 -0.85 -7.27 15.98
CA TYR A 49 0.46 -6.66 15.78
C TYR A 49 1.44 -7.56 14.99
N GLY A 50 2.04 -6.98 13.95
CA GLY A 50 3.16 -7.56 13.20
C GLY A 50 4.53 -7.08 13.73
N SER A 51 5.61 -7.54 13.10
CA SER A 51 6.99 -7.22 13.53
C SER A 51 7.27 -5.74 13.77
N PRO A 52 6.76 -4.76 12.98
CA PRO A 52 7.06 -3.35 13.24
C PRO A 52 6.50 -2.87 14.59
N ARG A 53 5.23 -3.19 14.89
CA ARG A 53 4.57 -2.74 16.12
C ARG A 53 5.07 -3.47 17.36
N ILE A 54 5.33 -4.77 17.24
CA ILE A 54 5.96 -5.54 18.34
C ILE A 54 7.37 -4.99 18.63
N THR A 55 8.12 -4.60 17.60
CA THR A 55 9.46 -4.00 17.80
C THR A 55 9.37 -2.68 18.55
N ALA A 56 8.39 -1.83 18.23
CA ALA A 56 8.16 -0.58 18.94
C ALA A 56 7.83 -0.81 20.43
N GLU A 57 6.91 -1.73 20.75
CA GLU A 57 6.59 -2.03 22.15
C GLU A 57 7.77 -2.65 22.92
N LEU A 58 8.58 -3.48 22.26
CA LEU A 58 9.82 -3.98 22.86
C LEU A 58 10.80 -2.85 23.16
N HIS A 59 10.93 -1.86 22.26
CA HIS A 59 11.78 -0.68 22.49
C HIS A 59 11.26 0.17 23.65
N ASP A 60 9.96 0.37 23.74
CA ASP A 60 9.31 1.07 24.86
C ASP A 60 9.54 0.33 26.19
N GLY A 61 9.61 -1.02 26.15
CA GLY A 61 10.00 -1.88 27.25
C GLY A 61 11.52 -1.97 27.52
N GLY A 62 12.34 -1.19 26.80
CA GLY A 62 13.79 -1.11 26.99
C GLY A 62 14.63 -2.18 26.27
N GLU A 63 14.03 -2.98 25.39
CA GLU A 63 14.76 -3.98 24.62
C GLU A 63 15.52 -3.38 23.44
N ILE A 64 16.79 -3.77 23.28
CA ILE A 64 17.61 -3.38 22.13
C ILE A 64 17.60 -4.52 21.11
N ILE A 65 16.66 -4.45 20.16
CA ILE A 65 16.46 -5.48 19.12
C ILE A 65 16.09 -4.87 17.77
N THR A 66 16.49 -5.51 16.68
CA THR A 66 16.10 -5.10 15.32
C THR A 66 14.78 -5.75 14.91
N GLU A 67 13.99 -5.04 14.10
CA GLU A 67 12.74 -5.57 13.55
C GLU A 67 12.94 -6.89 12.79
N LYS A 68 14.05 -7.02 12.04
CA LYS A 68 14.40 -8.27 11.34
C LYS A 68 14.56 -9.45 12.30
N THR A 69 15.07 -9.23 13.50
CA THR A 69 15.18 -10.28 14.52
C THR A 69 13.80 -10.63 15.08
N VAL A 70 12.96 -9.64 15.38
CA VAL A 70 11.57 -9.86 15.82
C VAL A 70 10.80 -10.66 14.78
N ALA A 71 10.87 -10.29 13.50
CA ALA A 71 10.22 -11.00 12.41
C ALA A 71 10.69 -12.47 12.30
N LYS A 72 11.99 -12.74 12.50
CA LYS A 72 12.53 -14.12 12.54
C LYS A 72 11.98 -14.92 13.73
N LEU A 73 11.90 -14.30 14.92
CA LEU A 73 11.37 -14.95 16.11
C LEU A 73 9.86 -15.22 15.98
N MET A 74 9.08 -14.26 15.51
CA MET A 74 7.66 -14.44 15.19
C MET A 74 7.45 -15.61 14.22
N ARG A 75 8.25 -15.68 13.15
CA ARG A 75 8.21 -16.81 12.20
C ARG A 75 8.51 -18.14 12.87
N SER A 76 9.52 -18.22 13.75
CA SER A 76 9.81 -19.47 14.47
C SER A 76 8.73 -19.87 15.47
N LEU A 77 7.99 -18.89 16.01
CA LEU A 77 6.86 -19.11 16.91
C LEU A 77 5.54 -19.40 16.17
N GLY A 78 5.51 -19.29 14.84
CA GLY A 78 4.31 -19.51 14.03
C GLY A 78 3.25 -18.41 14.16
N ILE A 79 3.63 -17.24 14.68
CA ILE A 79 2.71 -16.10 14.83
C ILE A 79 2.91 -15.06 13.73
N VAL A 80 1.80 -14.46 13.31
CA VAL A 80 1.77 -13.39 12.31
C VAL A 80 0.85 -12.28 12.79
N GLY A 81 1.16 -11.04 12.43
CA GLY A 81 0.24 -9.93 12.63
C GLY A 81 -0.82 -9.89 11.55
N ILE A 82 -1.98 -9.31 11.86
CA ILE A 82 -3.01 -9.04 10.87
C ILE A 82 -2.56 -7.83 10.04
N SER A 83 -2.35 -8.06 8.75
CA SER A 83 -2.30 -7.00 7.75
C SER A 83 -3.61 -7.05 6.98
N PRO A 84 -4.62 -6.23 7.34
CA PRO A 84 -5.80 -6.14 6.51
C PRO A 84 -5.32 -5.63 5.15
N ARG A 85 -5.48 -6.43 4.09
CA ARG A 85 -5.35 -5.90 2.72
C ARG A 85 -6.28 -4.70 2.67
N THR A 86 -5.82 -3.58 2.14
CA THR A 86 -6.69 -2.46 1.77
C THR A 86 -7.85 -3.05 0.99
N PHE A 87 -9.04 -3.05 1.58
CA PHE A 87 -10.25 -3.56 0.95
C PHE A 87 -10.44 -2.78 -0.34
N LYS A 88 -10.19 -3.40 -1.50
CA LYS A 88 -10.73 -2.88 -2.76
C LYS A 88 -12.21 -3.22 -2.73
N ILE A 89 -13.02 -2.31 -2.22
CA ILE A 89 -14.48 -2.37 -2.38
C ILE A 89 -14.71 -2.52 -3.88
N ARG A 90 -15.34 -3.63 -4.30
CA ARG A 90 -15.80 -3.81 -5.68
C ARG A 90 -17.02 -2.90 -5.84
N THR A 91 -16.77 -1.64 -6.21
CA THR A 91 -17.77 -0.57 -6.30
C THR A 91 -18.75 -0.76 -7.47
N THR A 92 -18.44 -1.64 -8.43
CA THR A 92 -19.25 -1.79 -9.65
C THR A 92 -19.56 -3.26 -9.93
N VAL A 93 -20.86 -3.57 -10.01
CA VAL A 93 -21.39 -4.78 -10.67
C VAL A 93 -21.85 -4.32 -12.04
N VAL A 94 -21.21 -4.82 -13.10
CA VAL A 94 -21.57 -4.48 -14.48
C VAL A 94 -22.96 -5.04 -14.77
N ASP A 95 -23.90 -4.20 -15.19
CA ASP A 95 -25.18 -4.62 -15.75
C ASP A 95 -24.94 -5.23 -17.15
N PRO A 96 -25.22 -6.52 -17.37
CA PRO A 96 -25.04 -7.17 -18.66
C PRO A 96 -25.98 -6.66 -19.76
N LEU A 97 -27.07 -5.97 -19.40
CA LEU A 97 -28.11 -5.51 -20.33
C LEU A 97 -27.99 -4.01 -20.68
N ALA A 98 -27.10 -3.29 -20.02
CA ALA A 98 -26.88 -1.88 -20.31
C ALA A 98 -26.20 -1.72 -21.68
N SER A 99 -26.81 -0.90 -22.55
CA SER A 99 -26.21 -0.46 -23.81
C SER A 99 -25.17 0.60 -23.47
N PHE A 100 -23.91 0.34 -23.83
CA PHE A 100 -22.81 1.26 -23.59
C PHE A 100 -22.33 1.83 -24.93
N PRO A 101 -21.90 3.10 -24.97
CA PRO A 101 -21.13 3.61 -26.11
C PRO A 101 -19.89 2.74 -26.33
N ASP A 102 -19.51 2.58 -27.60
CA ASP A 102 -18.29 1.85 -27.95
C ASP A 102 -17.06 2.49 -27.30
N ASP A 103 -16.15 1.67 -26.77
CA ASP A 103 -14.85 2.15 -26.30
C ASP A 103 -13.98 2.51 -27.50
N LEU A 104 -14.08 3.78 -27.91
CA LEU A 104 -13.30 4.35 -29.01
C LEU A 104 -11.79 4.44 -28.70
N VAL A 105 -11.40 4.28 -27.43
CA VAL A 105 -10.02 4.41 -26.97
C VAL A 105 -9.33 3.05 -26.89
N GLN A 106 -10.08 1.97 -26.64
CA GLN A 106 -9.54 0.60 -26.51
C GLN A 106 -8.34 0.52 -25.55
N ARG A 107 -8.40 1.31 -24.47
CA ARG A 107 -7.31 1.50 -23.48
C ARG A 107 -6.01 2.11 -24.02
N GLN A 108 -6.01 2.65 -25.23
CA GLN A 108 -4.90 3.41 -25.83
C GLN A 108 -5.16 4.91 -25.71
N PHE A 109 -4.89 5.45 -24.52
CA PHE A 109 -5.21 6.84 -24.16
C PHE A 109 -4.31 7.87 -24.84
N ASP A 110 -3.01 7.62 -24.95
CA ASP A 110 -2.10 8.49 -25.68
C ASP A 110 -2.03 8.03 -27.14
N GLN A 111 -2.50 8.88 -28.06
CA GLN A 111 -2.47 8.63 -29.51
C GLN A 111 -1.42 9.49 -30.24
N GLY A 112 -0.42 10.00 -29.52
CA GLY A 112 0.75 10.67 -30.11
C GLY A 112 0.49 12.08 -30.66
N ARG A 113 -0.64 12.71 -30.32
CA ARG A 113 -0.95 14.11 -30.65
C ARG A 113 -1.83 14.75 -29.58
N LEU A 114 -1.71 16.07 -29.42
CA LEU A 114 -2.60 16.86 -28.57
C LEU A 114 -4.05 16.69 -29.01
N ASP A 115 -4.95 16.72 -28.02
CA ASP A 115 -6.41 16.75 -28.23
C ASP A 115 -6.93 15.54 -29.03
N ALA A 116 -6.20 14.43 -28.93
CA ALA A 116 -6.66 13.14 -29.44
C ALA A 116 -7.72 12.53 -28.53
N VAL A 117 -7.37 12.46 -27.25
CA VAL A 117 -8.17 11.84 -26.20
C VAL A 117 -8.06 12.71 -24.97
N TRP A 118 -9.20 13.13 -24.46
CA TRP A 118 -9.33 13.73 -23.16
C TRP A 118 -9.97 12.73 -22.21
N THR A 119 -9.48 12.69 -20.98
CA THR A 119 -10.06 11.88 -19.91
C THR A 119 -10.67 12.77 -18.84
N SER A 120 -11.84 12.41 -18.33
CA SER A 120 -12.36 12.95 -17.07
C SER A 120 -12.32 11.93 -15.94
N ASP A 121 -12.10 12.44 -14.73
CA ASP A 121 -12.31 11.70 -13.50
C ASP A 121 -12.96 12.60 -12.45
N ILE A 122 -13.73 11.99 -11.54
CA ILE A 122 -14.31 12.66 -10.38
C ILE A 122 -13.68 12.07 -9.11
N THR A 123 -13.06 12.94 -8.33
CA THR A 123 -12.47 12.57 -7.04
C THR A 123 -13.20 13.24 -5.87
N TYR A 124 -13.15 12.57 -4.72
CA TYR A 124 -13.81 13.00 -3.49
C TYR A 124 -12.82 13.79 -2.65
N LEU A 125 -13.24 14.97 -2.18
CA LEU A 125 -12.48 15.86 -1.33
C LEU A 125 -13.25 16.04 -0.03
N THR A 126 -12.78 15.44 1.07
CA THR A 126 -13.36 15.70 2.39
C THR A 126 -12.81 17.01 2.94
N CYS A 127 -13.68 17.98 3.19
CA CYS A 127 -13.36 19.23 3.86
C CYS A 127 -14.03 19.30 5.24
N GLY A 128 -13.68 20.32 6.04
CA GLY A 128 -14.23 20.47 7.39
C GLY A 128 -15.74 20.75 7.45
N GLU A 129 -16.36 21.07 6.31
CA GLU A 129 -17.76 21.46 6.18
C GLU A 129 -18.61 20.40 5.43
N GLY A 130 -18.00 19.33 4.93
CA GLY A 130 -18.68 18.27 4.17
C GLY A 130 -17.78 17.59 3.14
N ASP A 131 -18.38 16.74 2.31
CA ASP A 131 -17.70 16.16 1.16
C ASP A 131 -17.93 17.02 -0.08
N MET A 132 -16.85 17.31 -0.81
CA MET A 132 -16.85 18.02 -2.08
C MET A 132 -16.39 17.07 -3.18
N TYR A 133 -16.75 17.37 -4.41
CA TYR A 133 -16.46 16.57 -5.59
C TYR A 133 -15.68 17.43 -6.59
N LEU A 134 -14.50 16.97 -6.98
CA LEU A 134 -13.67 17.60 -7.99
C LEU A 134 -13.76 16.78 -9.28
N CYS A 135 -14.25 17.39 -10.35
CA CYS A 135 -14.08 16.86 -11.70
C CYS A 135 -12.88 17.52 -12.36
N ALA A 136 -12.00 16.74 -12.99
CA ALA A 136 -10.89 17.26 -13.78
C ALA A 136 -10.84 16.60 -15.15
N ILE A 137 -10.52 17.39 -16.18
CA ILE A 137 -10.33 16.95 -17.55
C ILE A 137 -8.87 17.11 -17.95
N LYS A 138 -8.29 16.05 -18.48
CA LYS A 138 -6.87 15.98 -18.82
C LYS A 138 -6.68 15.54 -20.26
N ASP A 139 -5.78 16.20 -20.97
CA ASP A 139 -5.29 15.72 -22.27
C ASP A 139 -4.29 14.57 -22.06
N GLU A 140 -4.56 13.42 -22.67
CA GLU A 140 -3.75 12.23 -22.49
C GLU A 140 -2.42 12.26 -23.24
N HIS A 141 -2.21 13.18 -24.18
CA HIS A 141 -0.90 13.36 -24.79
C HIS A 141 -0.01 14.27 -23.94
N SER A 142 -0.44 15.51 -23.67
CA SER A 142 0.37 16.47 -22.90
C SER A 142 0.39 16.23 -21.39
N LYS A 143 -0.53 15.40 -20.88
CA LYS A 143 -0.83 15.22 -19.45
C LYS A 143 -1.28 16.49 -18.73
N LYS A 144 -1.60 17.55 -19.47
CA LYS A 144 -2.07 18.82 -18.92
C LYS A 144 -3.54 18.68 -18.51
N VAL A 145 -3.88 19.16 -17.31
CA VAL A 145 -5.26 19.40 -16.90
C VAL A 145 -5.77 20.63 -17.64
N LEU A 146 -6.81 20.46 -18.43
CA LEU A 146 -7.37 21.49 -19.30
C LEU A 146 -8.51 22.24 -18.64
N GLY A 147 -9.31 21.56 -17.83
CA GLY A 147 -10.43 22.13 -17.12
C GLY A 147 -10.72 21.34 -15.85
N TRP A 148 -11.35 21.99 -14.88
CA TRP A 148 -11.73 21.38 -13.62
C TRP A 148 -12.88 22.15 -12.99
N SER A 149 -13.68 21.49 -12.18
CA SER A 149 -14.77 22.11 -11.43
C SER A 149 -14.95 21.41 -10.09
N VAL A 150 -15.44 22.15 -9.09
CA VAL A 150 -15.68 21.63 -7.74
C VAL A 150 -17.10 21.98 -7.31
N ALA A 151 -17.83 21.00 -6.80
CA ALA A 151 -19.17 21.19 -6.23
C ALA A 151 -19.39 20.30 -5.01
N ASP A 152 -20.44 20.56 -4.24
CA ASP A 152 -20.93 19.71 -3.14
C ASP A 152 -21.84 18.56 -3.64
N HIS A 153 -21.95 18.39 -4.96
CA HIS A 153 -22.72 17.35 -5.62
C HIS A 153 -21.96 16.76 -6.83
N MET A 154 -22.34 15.56 -7.26
CA MET A 154 -21.74 14.93 -8.44
C MET A 154 -22.50 15.16 -9.76
N ARG A 155 -23.59 15.93 -9.75
CA ARG A 155 -24.48 16.14 -10.92
C ARG A 155 -23.72 16.56 -12.20
N THR A 156 -24.35 16.36 -13.35
CA THR A 156 -23.77 16.56 -14.69
C THR A 156 -23.21 17.97 -14.93
N ASP A 157 -23.76 19.00 -14.28
CA ASP A 157 -23.26 20.38 -14.33
C ASP A 157 -21.82 20.54 -13.81
N LEU A 158 -21.38 19.71 -12.85
CA LEU A 158 -19.99 19.62 -12.44
C LEU A 158 -19.07 19.25 -13.62
N VAL A 159 -19.47 18.25 -14.39
CA VAL A 159 -18.72 17.73 -15.53
C VAL A 159 -18.77 18.71 -16.71
N ILE A 160 -19.95 19.29 -16.99
CA ILE A 160 -20.13 20.29 -18.05
C ILE A 160 -19.23 21.50 -17.79
N ALA A 161 -19.19 22.02 -16.56
CA ALA A 161 -18.33 23.16 -16.22
C ALA A 161 -16.83 22.87 -16.46
N ALA A 162 -16.37 21.67 -16.08
CA ALA A 162 -15.00 21.26 -16.35
C ALA A 162 -14.73 21.12 -17.86
N LEU A 163 -15.71 20.65 -18.63
CA LEU A 163 -15.64 20.50 -20.09
C LEU A 163 -15.58 21.85 -20.80
N ASP A 164 -16.45 22.80 -20.43
CA ASP A 164 -16.45 24.14 -21.00
C ASP A 164 -15.09 24.83 -20.80
N MET A 165 -14.51 24.69 -19.59
CA MET A 165 -13.15 25.19 -19.32
C MET A 165 -12.08 24.52 -20.19
N ALA A 166 -12.16 23.20 -20.40
CA ALA A 166 -11.21 22.47 -21.23
C ALA A 166 -11.30 22.90 -22.71
N VAL A 167 -12.52 23.12 -23.22
CA VAL A 167 -12.78 23.63 -24.56
C VAL A 167 -12.22 25.04 -24.72
N GLU A 168 -12.45 25.92 -23.75
CA GLU A 168 -11.92 27.29 -23.74
C GLU A 168 -10.38 27.30 -23.69
N ALA A 169 -9.76 26.41 -22.89
CA ALA A 169 -8.31 26.27 -22.81
C ALA A 169 -7.65 25.87 -24.14
N ARG A 170 -8.43 25.40 -25.12
CA ARG A 170 -8.00 25.10 -26.50
C ARG A 170 -8.56 26.08 -27.54
N GLY A 171 -9.18 27.16 -27.11
CA GLY A 171 -9.73 28.18 -28.02
C GLY A 171 -10.97 27.70 -28.79
N GLY A 172 -11.69 26.71 -28.29
CA GLY A 172 -12.97 26.23 -28.86
C GLY A 172 -12.85 25.21 -30.01
N GLY A 173 -11.69 25.08 -30.64
CA GLY A 173 -11.46 24.22 -31.81
C GLY A 173 -11.12 22.77 -31.45
N VAL A 174 -12.06 22.01 -30.90
CA VAL A 174 -11.79 20.65 -30.36
C VAL A 174 -12.53 19.53 -31.09
N ALA A 175 -13.13 19.83 -32.25
CA ALA A 175 -13.82 18.84 -33.06
C ALA A 175 -12.88 17.68 -33.44
N GLY A 176 -13.33 16.44 -33.23
CA GLY A 176 -12.52 15.25 -33.44
C GLY A 176 -11.75 14.75 -32.20
N THR A 177 -11.85 15.46 -31.07
CA THR A 177 -11.35 14.98 -29.77
C THR A 177 -12.27 13.90 -29.22
N ILE A 178 -11.70 12.79 -28.76
CA ILE A 178 -12.45 11.76 -28.04
C ILE A 178 -12.50 12.14 -26.56
N MET A 179 -13.69 12.35 -26.02
CA MET A 179 -13.89 12.48 -24.58
C MET A 179 -14.17 11.11 -23.98
N HIS A 180 -13.33 10.68 -23.04
CA HIS A 180 -13.46 9.41 -22.34
C HIS A 180 -13.68 9.65 -20.85
N SER A 181 -14.72 9.06 -20.28
CA SER A 181 -14.98 9.10 -18.83
C SER A 181 -15.15 7.68 -18.32
N ASP A 182 -14.74 7.46 -17.07
CA ASP A 182 -15.13 6.24 -16.36
C ASP A 182 -16.65 6.19 -16.20
N ARG A 183 -17.19 4.99 -15.97
CA ARG A 183 -18.63 4.70 -15.94
C ARG A 183 -19.33 5.17 -14.65
N GLY A 184 -19.05 6.40 -14.23
CA GLY A 184 -19.80 7.08 -13.16
C GLY A 184 -21.24 7.34 -13.59
N SER A 185 -22.15 7.44 -12.62
CA SER A 185 -23.59 7.63 -12.88
C SER A 185 -24.01 9.09 -13.17
N GLN A 186 -23.09 9.93 -13.65
CA GLN A 186 -23.29 11.38 -13.79
C GLN A 186 -23.59 11.80 -15.22
#